data_AF-A0A1H8JRV1-F1
#
_entry.id   AF-A0A1H8JRV1-F1
#
_cell.length_a   1.000
_cell.length_b   1.000
_cell.length_c   1.000
_cell.angle_alpha   90.00
_cell.angle_beta   90.00
_cell.angle_gamma   90.00
#
_symmetry.space_group_name_H-M   'P 1'
#
loop_
_entity.id
_entity.type
_entity.pdbx_description
1 polymer ?
#
loop_
_entity_poly.entity_id
_entity_poly.type
_entity_poly.pdbx_seq_one_letter_code
_entity_poly.pdbx_strand_id
1 'polypeptide(L)' 'TFALKNPDVSTAMGTDKIHHAQSTGADILCAADNSCLMHLSGLLTRQGSPQRPVHLAEILAATEQEPWT' A
#
# COMPACT_ATOMS: atom_id res chain seq x y z
N THR A 1 8.33 -2.53 -14.85
CA THR A 1 8.16 -2.23 -16.30
C THR A 1 6.72 -2.08 -16.75
N PHE A 2 5.77 -2.93 -16.32
CA PHE A 2 4.36 -2.81 -16.73
C PHE A 2 3.76 -1.42 -16.47
N ALA A 3 3.91 -0.90 -15.25
CA ALA A 3 3.39 0.41 -14.86
C ALA A 3 3.93 1.59 -15.70
N LEU A 4 5.14 1.46 -16.27
CA LEU A 4 5.72 2.48 -17.14
C LEU A 4 5.17 2.39 -18.58
N LYS A 5 4.85 1.18 -19.03
CA LYS A 5 4.32 0.94 -20.38
C LYS A 5 2.80 1.14 -20.47
N ASN A 6 2.09 0.87 -19.37
CA ASN A 6 0.63 0.95 -19.27
C ASN A 6 0.25 1.73 -17.99
N PRO A 7 0.58 3.02 -17.91
CA PRO A 7 0.37 3.81 -16.70
C PRO A 7 -1.09 3.91 -16.28
N ASP A 8 -2.01 4.07 -17.24
CA ASP A 8 -3.44 4.21 -16.95
C ASP A 8 -4.04 2.90 -16.40
N VAL A 9 -3.67 1.77 -17.02
CA VAL A 9 -4.12 0.44 -16.56
C VAL A 9 -3.55 0.13 -15.18
N SER A 10 -2.26 0.40 -14.96
CA SER A 10 -1.64 0.22 -13.65
C SER A 10 -2.32 1.06 -12.57
N THR A 11 -2.66 2.31 -12.88
CA THR A 11 -3.35 3.23 -11.98
C THR A 11 -4.77 2.74 -11.65
N ALA A 12 -5.51 2.26 -12.66
CA ALA A 12 -6.84 1.69 -12.46
C ALA A 12 -6.80 0.45 -11.55
N MET A 13 -5.89 -0.49 -11.83
CA MET A 13 -5.69 -1.68 -10.99
C MET A 13 -5.35 -1.33 -9.54
N GLY A 14 -4.46 -0.35 -9.34
CA GLY A 14 -4.08 0.09 -7.99
C GLY A 14 -5.23 0.78 -7.26
N THR A 15 -6.03 1.58 -7.97
CA THR A 15 -7.22 2.24 -7.44
C THR A 15 -8.26 1.23 -6.98
N ASP A 16 -8.55 0.22 -7.80
CA ASP A 16 -9.48 -0.86 -7.43
C ASP A 16 -8.97 -1.65 -6.22
N LYS A 17 -7.67 -1.92 -6.16
CA LYS A 17 -7.05 -2.60 -5.00
C LYS A 17 -7.25 -1.80 -3.72
N ILE A 18 -7.03 -0.49 -3.76
CA ILE A 18 -7.21 0.40 -2.59
C ILE A 18 -8.69 0.45 -2.19
N HIS A 19 -9.61 0.62 -3.15
CA HIS A 19 -11.04 0.66 -2.85
C HIS A 19 -11.51 -0.63 -2.15
N HIS A 20 -11.11 -1.80 -2.65
CA HIS A 20 -11.41 -3.06 -1.98
C HIS A 20 -10.77 -3.15 -0.60
N ALA A 21 -9.52 -2.71 -0.45
CA ALA A 21 -8.87 -2.68 0.85
C ALA A 21 -9.56 -1.74 1.86
N GLN A 22 -10.08 -0.60 1.41
CA GLN A 22 -10.87 0.31 2.26
C GLN A 22 -12.18 -0.33 2.69
N SER A 23 -12.83 -1.10 1.81
CA SER A 23 -14.09 -1.78 2.13
C SER A 23 -13.97 -2.82 3.25
N THR A 24 -12.76 -3.30 3.57
CA THR A 24 -12.54 -4.22 4.69
C THR A 24 -12.44 -3.50 6.04
N GLY A 25 -12.32 -2.17 6.05
CA GLY A 25 -12.05 -1.38 7.25
C GLY A 25 -10.61 -1.51 7.77
N ALA A 26 -9.68 -2.06 6.98
CA ALA A 26 -8.28 -2.15 7.39
C ALA A 26 -7.60 -0.77 7.38
N ASP A 27 -6.87 -0.42 8.43
CA ASP A 27 -6.09 0.83 8.48
C ASP A 27 -4.72 0.70 7.79
N ILE A 28 -4.21 -0.53 7.67
CA ILE A 28 -2.85 -0.83 7.22
C ILE A 28 -2.88 -1.75 6.00
N LEU A 29 -2.03 -1.45 5.01
CA LEU A 29 -1.85 -2.25 3.79
C LEU A 29 -0.43 -2.81 3.71
N CYS A 30 -0.26 -4.10 3.97
CA CYS A 30 1.06 -4.73 3.91
C CYS A 30 1.50 -5.03 2.46
N ALA A 31 2.76 -4.73 2.14
CA ALA A 31 3.41 -5.18 0.91
C ALA A 31 4.87 -5.61 1.19
N ALA A 32 5.46 -6.43 0.32
CA ALA A 32 6.84 -6.92 0.49
C ALA A 32 7.80 -6.43 -0.61
N ASP A 33 7.33 -5.53 -1.48
CA ASP A 33 8.12 -5.00 -2.58
C ASP A 33 8.06 -3.47 -2.58
N ASN A 34 9.22 -2.82 -2.70
CA ASN A 34 9.33 -1.36 -2.67
C ASN A 34 8.58 -0.68 -3.80
N SER A 35 8.50 -1.29 -4.99
CA SER A 35 7.74 -0.72 -6.10
C SER A 35 6.24 -0.79 -5.84
N CYS A 36 5.77 -1.84 -5.15
CA CYS A 36 4.40 -1.93 -4.67
C CYS A 36 4.10 -0.84 -3.63
N LEU A 37 4.97 -0.66 -2.64
CA LEU A 37 4.81 0.40 -1.64
C LEU A 37 4.78 1.78 -2.29
N MET A 38 5.72 2.08 -3.18
CA MET A 38 5.76 3.36 -3.91
C MET A 38 4.45 3.62 -4.67
N HIS A 39 3.93 2.60 -5.38
CA HIS A 39 2.70 2.72 -6.14
C HIS A 39 1.47 2.92 -5.23
N LEU A 40 1.34 2.13 -4.17
CA LEU A 40 0.25 2.22 -3.20
C LEU A 40 0.27 3.57 -2.45
N SER A 41 1.42 3.97 -1.92
CA SER A 41 1.60 5.26 -1.23
C SER A 41 1.23 6.43 -2.12
N GLY A 42 1.64 6.42 -3.39
CA GLY A 42 1.31 7.48 -4.35
C GLY A 42 -0.19 7.60 -4.62
N LEU A 43 -0.89 6.47 -4.78
CA LEU A 43 -2.33 6.44 -5.00
C LEU A 43 -3.11 6.85 -3.75
N LEU A 44 -2.75 6.31 -2.58
CA LEU A 44 -3.36 6.65 -1.29
C LEU A 44 -3.24 8.15 -1.01
N THR A 45 -2.06 8.72 -1.25
CA THR A 45 -1.81 10.17 -1.11
C THR A 45 -2.70 10.99 -2.04
N ARG A 46 -2.82 10.59 -3.32
CA ARG A 46 -3.68 11.29 -4.30
C ARG A 46 -5.17 11.22 -3.96
N GLN A 47 -5.60 10.15 -3.30
CA GLN A 47 -6.99 9.95 -2.88
C GLN A 47 -7.31 10.56 -1.52
N GLY A 48 -6.31 11.09 -0.80
CA GLY A 48 -6.49 11.59 0.58
C GLY A 48 -6.88 10.47 1.56
N SER A 49 -6.51 9.22 1.27
CA SER A 49 -6.85 8.07 2.11
C SER A 49 -6.04 8.09 3.42
N PRO A 50 -6.65 7.79 4.58
CA PRO A 50 -5.92 7.66 5.84
C PRO A 50 -5.19 6.30 5.98
N GLN A 51 -5.44 5.32 5.09
CA GLN A 51 -4.78 4.03 5.14
C GLN A 51 -3.27 4.15 4.92
N ARG A 52 -2.48 3.40 5.70
CA ARG A 52 -1.01 3.42 5.64
C ARG A 52 -0.46 2.15 4.99
N PRO A 53 0.32 2.24 3.90
CA PRO A 53 1.06 1.10 3.40
C PRO A 53 2.28 0.82 4.29
N VAL A 54 2.57 -0.45 4.57
CA VAL A 54 3.73 -0.86 5.41
C VAL A 54 4.50 -2.00 4.75
N HIS A 55 5.81 -2.03 4.90
CA HIS A 55 6.61 -3.15 4.44
C HIS A 55 6.46 -4.35 5.39
N LEU A 56 6.38 -5.57 4.84
CA LEU A 56 6.28 -6.80 5.64
C LEU A 56 7.42 -6.93 6.66
N ALA A 57 8.64 -6.52 6.29
CA ALA A 57 9.79 -6.55 7.20
C ALA A 57 9.61 -5.64 8.42
N GLU A 58 8.87 -4.53 8.33
CA GLU A 58 8.60 -3.67 9.50
C GLU A 58 7.68 -4.38 10.49
N ILE A 59 6.67 -5.11 9.98
CA ILE A 59 5.80 -5.95 10.81
C ILE A 59 6.62 -7.05 11.49
N LEU A 60 7.50 -7.73 10.73
CA LEU A 60 8.30 -8.83 11.25
C LEU A 60 9.42 -8.38 12.22
N ALA A 61 9.88 -7.14 12.09
CA ALA A 61 10.86 -6.55 13.01
C ALA A 61 10.22 -6.13 14.34
N ALA A 62 8.91 -5.88 14.38
CA ALA A 62 8.21 -5.49 15.59
C ALA A 62 8.16 -6.64 16.61
N THR A 63 8.45 -6.32 17.86
CA THR A 63 8.42 -7.27 18.99
C THR A 63 7.53 -6.71 20.10
N GLU A 64 7.25 -7.51 21.13
CA GLU A 64 6.50 -7.02 22.30
C GLU A 64 7.23 -5.90 23.04
N GLN A 65 8.56 -5.92 23.03
CA GLN A 65 9.42 -4.92 23.65
C GLN A 65 9.60 -3.67 22.77
N GLU A 66 9.49 -3.82 21.45
CA GLU A 66 9.65 -2.75 20.45
C GLU A 66 8.49 -2.82 19.44
N PRO A 67 7.29 -2.31 19.79
CA PRO A 67 6.12 -2.38 18.94
C PRO A 67 6.19 -1.40 17.77
N TRP A 68 5.56 -1.79 16.65
CA TRP A 68 5.42 -0.94 15.47
C TRP A 68 4.53 0.29 15.78
N THR A 69 4.93 1.49 15.33
CA THR A 69 4.24 2.79 15.60
C THR A 69 3.71 3.45 14.34
#